data_AF-A0A2M8D4Q8-F1
#
_entry.id   AF-A0A2M8D4Q8-F1
#
_cell.length_a   1.000
_cell.length_b   1.000
_cell.length_c   1.000
_cell.angle_alpha   90.00
_cell.angle_beta   90.00
_cell.angle_gamma   90.00
#
_symmetry.space_group_name_H-M   'P 1'
#
loop_
_entity.id
_entity.type
_entity.pdbx_description
1 polymer ?
#
loop_
_entity_poly.entity_id
_entity_poly.type
_entity_poly.pdbx_seq_one_letter_code
_entity_poly.pdbx_strand_id
1 'polypeptide(L)'
;MKRFGLVVLGIWMACFPGHGQNAVVVPEPIAAEVGMRVLERGGNAMDAAVAIGFALAVTYPQAGNIGGGGFAMVYRLGNEPVALDFRETAPAASSRDMYLDGKGQAIPGASTLTARSSGIPGTVRGLAELWRSYGNLPWVDLVSPAVRLAKDGHPISPYQHR
;
A
#
# COMPACT_ATOMS: atom_id res chain seq x y z
N MET A 1 -40.40 -1.55 -63.21
CA MET A 1 -40.16 -2.32 -61.96
C MET A 1 -38.70 -2.14 -61.55
N LYS A 2 -38.40 -1.26 -60.59
CA LYS A 2 -37.06 -1.10 -60.01
C LYS A 2 -37.10 -1.62 -58.57
N ARG A 3 -36.35 -2.68 -58.27
CA ARG A 3 -36.26 -3.31 -56.94
C ARG A 3 -35.37 -2.45 -56.04
N PHE A 4 -35.90 -2.01 -54.90
CA PHE A 4 -35.12 -1.49 -53.78
C PHE A 4 -34.48 -2.67 -53.03
N GLY A 5 -33.16 -2.65 -52.87
CA GLY A 5 -32.44 -3.55 -51.96
C GLY A 5 -32.36 -2.92 -50.58
N LEU A 6 -32.99 -3.55 -49.59
CA LEU A 6 -32.86 -3.23 -48.17
C LEU A 6 -31.58 -3.89 -47.64
N VAL A 7 -30.61 -3.11 -47.20
CA VAL A 7 -29.44 -3.60 -46.46
C VAL A 7 -29.76 -3.54 -44.97
N VAL A 8 -29.90 -4.69 -44.33
CA VAL A 8 -29.98 -4.79 -42.86
C VAL A 8 -28.56 -4.98 -42.34
N LEU A 9 -27.98 -3.93 -41.75
CA LEU A 9 -26.77 -4.05 -40.95
C LEU A 9 -27.13 -4.69 -39.61
N GLY A 10 -26.81 -5.98 -39.47
CA GLY A 10 -26.87 -6.67 -38.19
C GLY A 10 -25.83 -6.09 -37.24
N ILE A 11 -26.28 -5.42 -36.19
CA ILE A 11 -25.46 -5.05 -35.04
C ILE A 11 -25.11 -6.36 -34.35
N TRP A 12 -23.88 -6.82 -34.54
CA TRP A 12 -23.27 -7.77 -33.63
C TRP A 12 -23.08 -7.05 -32.30
N MET A 13 -23.86 -7.46 -31.30
CA MET A 13 -23.61 -7.12 -29.92
C MET A 13 -22.27 -7.79 -29.55
N ALA A 14 -21.17 -7.07 -29.77
CA ALA A 14 -19.90 -7.39 -29.18
C ALA A 14 -20.09 -7.25 -27.68
N CYS A 15 -20.40 -8.38 -27.03
CA CYS A 15 -20.15 -8.53 -25.61
C CYS A 15 -18.63 -8.48 -25.47
N PHE A 16 -18.07 -7.27 -25.39
CA PHE A 16 -16.73 -7.11 -24.85
C PHE A 16 -16.85 -7.64 -23.42
N PRO A 17 -16.20 -8.76 -23.06
CA PRO A 17 -16.05 -9.07 -21.65
C PRO A 17 -15.46 -7.81 -21.02
N GLY A 18 -16.18 -7.24 -20.06
CA GLY A 18 -15.72 -6.06 -19.34
C GLY A 18 -14.35 -6.42 -18.76
N HIS A 19 -13.29 -5.97 -19.42
CA HIS A 19 -11.95 -6.01 -18.86
C HIS A 19 -12.03 -5.01 -17.72
N GLY A 20 -12.28 -5.48 -16.50
CA GLY A 20 -12.08 -4.66 -15.32
C GLY A 20 -10.63 -4.17 -15.39
N GLN A 21 -10.45 -2.90 -15.73
CA GLN A 21 -9.10 -2.33 -15.79
C GLN A 21 -8.66 -2.15 -14.35
N ASN A 22 -7.88 -3.11 -13.88
CA ASN A 22 -7.15 -3.01 -12.63
C ASN A 22 -6.21 -1.80 -12.70
N ALA A 23 -6.19 -0.98 -11.66
CA ALA A 23 -5.32 0.18 -11.59
C ALA A 23 -4.55 0.19 -10.27
N VAL A 24 -3.26 0.52 -10.34
CA VAL A 24 -2.37 0.72 -9.19
C VAL A 24 -1.68 2.07 -9.37
N VAL A 25 -1.71 2.90 -8.35
CA VAL A 25 -1.08 4.23 -8.34
C VAL A 25 -0.31 4.38 -7.04
N VAL A 26 1.01 4.53 -7.13
CA VAL A 26 1.93 4.71 -6.00
C VAL A 26 3.11 5.61 -6.42
N PRO A 27 3.83 6.25 -5.48
CA PRO A 27 4.91 7.18 -5.81
C PRO A 27 6.18 6.52 -6.38
N GLU A 28 6.29 5.19 -6.31
CA GLU A 28 7.48 4.46 -6.71
C GLU A 28 7.14 3.36 -7.76
N PRO A 29 7.76 3.39 -8.96
CA PRO A 29 7.40 2.50 -10.06
C PRO A 29 7.57 1.00 -9.78
N ILE A 30 8.63 0.57 -9.09
CA ILE A 30 8.88 -0.86 -8.81
C ILE A 30 7.77 -1.43 -7.91
N ALA A 31 7.32 -0.68 -6.92
CA ALA A 31 6.22 -1.02 -6.04
C ALA A 31 4.89 -1.05 -6.81
N ALA A 32 4.69 -0.14 -7.78
CA ALA A 32 3.53 -0.17 -8.66
C ALA A 32 3.47 -1.49 -9.45
N GLU A 33 4.61 -1.89 -10.02
CA GLU A 33 4.72 -3.16 -10.74
C GLU A 33 4.49 -4.38 -9.82
N VAL A 34 4.98 -4.34 -8.58
CA VAL A 34 4.69 -5.40 -7.59
C VAL A 34 3.18 -5.52 -7.38
N GLY A 35 2.47 -4.41 -7.17
CA GLY A 35 1.02 -4.40 -7.04
C GLY A 35 0.29 -4.90 -8.28
N MET A 36 0.68 -4.43 -9.47
CA MET A 36 0.08 -4.88 -10.72
C MET A 36 0.27 -6.38 -10.95
N ARG A 37 1.47 -6.93 -10.69
CA ARG A 37 1.73 -8.37 -10.79
C ARG A 37 0.88 -9.20 -9.83
N VAL A 38 0.53 -8.66 -8.66
CA VAL A 38 -0.40 -9.33 -7.73
C VAL A 38 -1.81 -9.40 -8.32
N LEU A 39 -2.29 -8.30 -8.90
CA LEU A 39 -3.61 -8.26 -9.56
C LEU A 39 -3.67 -9.16 -10.80
N GLU A 40 -2.62 -9.19 -11.61
CA GLU A 40 -2.50 -10.07 -12.79
C GLU A 40 -2.53 -11.55 -12.43
N ARG A 41 -2.09 -11.92 -11.21
CA ARG A 41 -2.12 -13.29 -10.69
C ARG A 41 -3.44 -13.64 -10.00
N GLY A 42 -4.46 -12.79 -10.11
CA GLY A 42 -5.78 -13.02 -9.52
C GLY A 42 -5.91 -12.61 -8.05
N GLY A 43 -4.92 -11.89 -7.51
CA GLY A 43 -5.06 -11.21 -6.22
C GLY A 43 -6.07 -10.06 -6.30
N ASN A 44 -6.62 -9.66 -5.16
CA ASN A 44 -7.52 -8.52 -5.08
C ASN A 44 -6.76 -7.23 -4.71
N ALA A 45 -7.50 -6.10 -4.59
CA ALA A 45 -6.90 -4.81 -4.25
C ALA A 45 -6.18 -4.81 -2.88
N MET A 46 -6.64 -5.63 -1.92
CA MET A 46 -6.06 -5.73 -0.58
C MET A 46 -4.78 -6.57 -0.61
N ASP A 47 -4.73 -7.65 -1.38
CA ASP A 47 -3.49 -8.39 -1.66
C ASP A 47 -2.43 -7.47 -2.28
N ALA A 48 -2.84 -6.69 -3.30
CA ALA A 48 -1.95 -5.75 -3.97
C ALA A 48 -1.46 -4.66 -3.01
N ALA A 49 -2.34 -4.09 -2.19
CA ALA A 49 -1.97 -3.09 -1.18
C ALA A 49 -0.96 -3.64 -0.15
N VAL A 50 -1.11 -4.89 0.29
CA VAL A 50 -0.16 -5.55 1.20
C VAL A 50 1.21 -5.69 0.55
N ALA A 51 1.27 -6.22 -0.68
CA ALA A 51 2.54 -6.39 -1.39
C ALA A 51 3.22 -5.04 -1.70
N ILE A 52 2.44 -4.03 -2.07
CA ILE A 52 2.90 -2.64 -2.26
C ILE A 52 3.49 -2.09 -0.96
N GLY A 53 2.82 -2.27 0.18
CA GLY A 53 3.28 -1.74 1.47
C GLY A 53 4.68 -2.26 1.83
N PHE A 54 4.92 -3.56 1.63
CA PHE A 54 6.25 -4.14 1.83
C PHE A 54 7.26 -3.71 0.76
N ALA A 55 6.85 -3.61 -0.51
CA ALA A 55 7.74 -3.14 -1.58
C ALA A 55 8.20 -1.70 -1.30
N LEU A 56 7.30 -0.78 -0.94
CA LEU A 56 7.63 0.60 -0.58
C LEU A 56 8.54 0.70 0.64
N ALA A 57 8.43 -0.23 1.61
CA ALA A 57 9.35 -0.28 2.74
C ALA A 57 10.82 -0.53 2.33
N VAL A 58 11.04 -1.01 1.10
CA VAL A 58 12.37 -1.21 0.51
C VAL A 58 12.66 -0.15 -0.54
N THR A 59 11.77 0.02 -1.52
CA THR A 59 11.99 0.86 -2.70
C THR A 59 11.73 2.34 -2.45
N TYR A 60 11.08 2.71 -1.34
CA TYR A 60 10.77 4.10 -1.01
C TYR A 60 10.99 4.40 0.50
N PRO A 61 12.21 4.20 1.03
CA PRO A 61 12.46 4.09 2.48
C PRO A 61 12.28 5.40 3.25
N GLN A 62 12.20 6.54 2.58
CA GLN A 62 11.91 7.83 3.21
C GLN A 62 10.47 7.94 3.73
N ALA A 63 9.54 7.10 3.24
CA ALA A 63 8.14 7.10 3.66
C ALA A 63 7.54 5.69 3.80
N GLY A 64 7.81 4.81 2.84
CA GLY A 64 7.46 3.39 2.96
C GLY A 64 8.21 2.77 4.13
N ASN A 65 7.52 1.97 4.96
CA ASN A 65 8.09 1.57 6.24
C ASN A 65 7.52 0.25 6.76
N ILE A 66 8.29 -0.39 7.64
CA ILE A 66 7.82 -1.38 8.62
C ILE A 66 7.95 -0.86 10.07
N GLY A 67 8.62 0.28 10.25
CA GLY A 67 8.92 0.91 11.54
C GLY A 67 8.04 2.10 11.91
N GLY A 68 6.97 2.36 11.14
CA GLY A 68 5.99 3.41 11.41
C GLY A 68 4.58 2.85 11.53
N GLY A 69 3.60 3.59 11.03
CA GLY A 69 2.19 3.24 11.04
C GLY A 69 1.41 3.90 9.90
N GLY A 70 0.08 3.87 9.99
CA GLY A 70 -0.78 4.46 8.98
C GLY A 70 -2.24 4.06 9.12
N PHE A 71 -2.97 4.26 8.03
CA PHE A 71 -4.39 3.96 7.91
C PHE A 71 -4.67 3.29 6.57
N ALA A 72 -5.63 2.37 6.52
CA ALA A 72 -6.14 1.83 5.27
C ALA A 72 -7.65 2.03 5.20
N MET A 73 -8.12 2.68 4.13
CA MET A 73 -9.53 2.77 3.79
C MET A 73 -9.86 1.63 2.83
N VAL A 74 -10.76 0.76 3.24
CA VAL A 74 -11.11 -0.47 2.53
C VAL A 74 -12.56 -0.38 2.10
N TYR A 75 -12.79 -0.55 0.80
CA TYR A 75 -14.13 -0.66 0.25
C TYR A 75 -14.22 -1.95 -0.57
N ARG A 76 -15.30 -2.69 -0.36
CA ARG A 76 -15.68 -3.85 -1.17
C ARG A 76 -17.12 -3.65 -1.60
N LEU A 77 -17.40 -3.90 -2.88
CA LEU A 77 -18.74 -3.75 -3.43
C LEU A 77 -19.75 -4.54 -2.59
N GLY A 78 -20.82 -3.86 -2.17
CA GLY A 78 -21.88 -4.44 -1.33
C GLY A 78 -21.60 -4.40 0.18
N ASN A 79 -20.43 -3.91 0.61
CA ASN A 79 -20.10 -3.69 2.01
C ASN A 79 -19.97 -2.19 2.32
N GLU A 80 -20.15 -1.83 3.58
CA GLU A 80 -19.78 -0.50 4.08
C GLU A 80 -18.25 -0.31 4.04
N PRO A 81 -17.77 0.91 3.75
CA PRO A 81 -16.35 1.23 3.87
C PRO A 81 -15.85 1.02 5.30
N VAL A 82 -14.64 0.47 5.43
CA VAL A 82 -13.98 0.25 6.73
C VAL A 82 -12.67 1.02 6.76
N ALA A 83 -12.36 1.62 7.90
CA ALA A 83 -11.06 2.21 8.18
C ALA A 83 -10.28 1.28 9.13
N LEU A 84 -9.11 0.82 8.70
CA LEU A 84 -8.15 0.14 9.56
C LEU A 84 -7.12 1.14 10.05
N ASP A 85 -7.13 1.38 11.36
CA ASP A 85 -6.14 2.20 12.05
C ASP A 85 -4.99 1.31 12.57
N PHE A 86 -3.80 1.56 12.05
CA PHE A 86 -2.55 0.96 12.51
C PHE A 86 -1.51 2.04 12.78
N ARG A 87 -1.96 3.19 13.29
CA ARG A 87 -1.10 4.28 13.74
C ARG A 87 -0.21 3.82 14.88
N GLU A 88 0.97 4.40 14.95
CA GLU A 88 1.89 4.19 16.05
C GLU A 88 1.26 4.64 17.37
N THR A 89 1.63 3.96 18.46
CA THR A 89 1.16 4.29 19.80
C THR A 89 2.32 4.72 20.70
N ALA A 90 2.07 5.60 21.66
CA ALA A 90 3.09 5.98 22.63
C ALA A 90 3.49 4.76 23.47
N PRO A 91 4.79 4.47 23.64
CA PRO A 91 5.25 3.42 24.55
C PRO A 91 4.71 3.60 25.98
N ALA A 92 4.56 2.50 26.72
CA ALA A 92 4.04 2.55 28.11
C ALA A 92 4.89 3.41 29.07
N ALA A 93 6.17 3.61 28.76
CA ALA A 93 7.08 4.46 29.54
C ALA A 93 7.03 5.95 29.14
N SER A 94 6.20 6.32 28.16
CA SER A 94 6.04 7.73 27.77
C SER A 94 5.37 8.55 28.87
N SER A 95 5.77 9.81 28.98
CA SER A 95 5.16 10.77 29.89
C SER A 95 4.85 12.07 29.15
N ARG A 96 3.94 12.88 29.71
CA ARG A 96 3.55 14.18 29.14
C ARG A 96 4.74 15.09 28.86
N ASP A 97 5.73 15.07 29.75
CA ASP A 97 6.82 16.05 29.77
C ASP A 97 8.16 15.45 29.25
N MET A 98 8.14 14.28 28.60
CA MET A 98 9.35 13.53 28.20
C MET A 98 10.27 14.25 27.19
N TYR A 99 9.80 15.35 26.60
CA TYR A 99 10.55 16.20 25.66
C TYR A 99 10.83 17.61 26.20
N LEU A 100 10.57 17.86 27.48
CA LEU A 100 10.79 19.15 28.12
C LEU A 100 12.03 19.11 29.01
N ASP A 101 12.74 20.23 29.09
CA ASP A 101 13.84 20.42 30.02
C ASP A 101 13.35 20.76 31.45
N GLY A 102 14.28 20.95 32.39
CA GLY A 102 13.95 21.31 33.78
C GLY A 102 13.25 22.66 33.96
N LYS A 103 13.14 23.48 32.91
CA LYS A 103 12.41 24.75 32.88
C LYS A 103 11.09 24.64 32.11
N GLY A 104 10.69 23.44 31.70
CA GLY A 104 9.49 23.19 30.91
C GLY A 104 9.60 23.62 29.45
N GLN A 105 10.80 23.89 28.93
CA GLN A 105 11.02 24.28 27.54
C GLN A 105 11.28 23.04 26.68
N ALA A 106 10.84 23.07 25.42
CA ALA A 106 11.08 21.98 24.48
C ALA A 106 12.58 21.78 24.25
N ILE A 107 13.04 20.54 24.38
CA ILE A 107 14.44 20.16 24.07
C ILE A 107 14.57 20.04 22.55
N PRO A 108 15.41 20.85 21.88
CA PRO A 108 15.56 20.80 20.43
C PRO A 108 15.96 19.40 19.94
N GLY A 109 15.23 18.86 18.96
CA GLY A 109 15.50 17.55 18.35
C GLY A 109 15.09 16.33 19.19
N ALA A 110 14.67 16.49 20.45
CA ALA A 110 14.35 15.36 21.31
C ALA A 110 13.18 14.50 20.75
N SER A 111 12.19 15.15 20.13
CA SER A 111 11.02 14.52 19.52
C SER A 111 11.19 14.19 18.02
N THR A 112 12.40 14.29 17.45
CA THR A 112 12.62 14.02 16.01
C THR A 112 13.90 13.25 15.69
N LEU A 113 14.98 13.45 16.45
CA LEU A 113 16.32 12.93 16.13
C LEU A 113 16.83 11.93 17.19
N THR A 114 15.92 11.37 18.00
CA THR A 114 16.29 10.43 19.07
C THR A 114 15.42 9.18 19.03
N ALA A 115 15.89 8.07 19.59
CA ALA A 115 15.05 6.87 19.70
C ALA A 115 13.75 7.10 20.49
N ARG A 116 13.68 8.14 21.33
CA ARG A 116 12.47 8.49 22.09
C ARG A 116 11.35 8.98 21.17
N SER A 117 11.67 9.52 19.99
CA SER A 117 10.68 10.02 19.03
C SER A 117 9.93 8.93 18.27
N SER A 118 10.28 7.66 18.46
CA SER A 118 9.59 6.54 17.84
C SER A 118 8.42 6.06 18.70
N GLY A 119 7.22 6.07 18.12
CA GLY A 119 6.10 5.30 18.66
C GLY A 119 6.28 3.79 18.41
N ILE A 120 5.45 2.96 19.04
CA ILE A 120 5.41 1.51 18.77
C ILE A 120 4.89 1.29 17.33
N PRO A 121 5.68 0.70 16.42
CA PRO A 121 5.29 0.54 15.02
C PRO A 121 4.05 -0.33 14.83
N GLY A 122 3.16 0.09 13.93
CA GLY A 122 1.89 -0.57 13.61
C GLY A 122 1.81 -1.17 12.20
N THR A 123 2.65 -0.74 11.24
CA THR A 123 2.49 -1.11 9.82
C THR A 123 2.44 -2.62 9.57
N VAL A 124 3.36 -3.41 10.13
CA VAL A 124 3.36 -4.87 9.92
C VAL A 124 2.07 -5.52 10.44
N ARG A 125 1.58 -5.08 11.62
CA ARG A 125 0.31 -5.54 12.18
C ARG A 125 -0.85 -5.16 11.25
N GLY A 126 -0.89 -3.90 10.79
CA GLY A 126 -1.94 -3.40 9.91
C GLY A 126 -2.03 -4.16 8.59
N LEU A 127 -0.89 -4.39 7.93
CA LEU A 127 -0.85 -5.16 6.68
C LEU A 127 -1.23 -6.63 6.89
N ALA A 128 -0.80 -7.24 8.00
CA ALA A 128 -1.19 -8.60 8.35
C ALA A 128 -2.70 -8.71 8.64
N GLU A 129 -3.29 -7.73 9.30
CA GLU A 129 -4.73 -7.69 9.58
C GLU A 129 -5.54 -7.48 8.30
N LEU A 130 -5.08 -6.59 7.42
CA LEU A 130 -5.68 -6.36 6.10
C LEU A 130 -5.67 -7.65 5.26
N TRP A 131 -4.54 -8.36 5.23
CA TRP A 131 -4.41 -9.65 4.56
C TRP A 131 -5.30 -10.74 5.18
N ARG A 132 -5.33 -10.87 6.51
CA ARG A 132 -6.19 -11.87 7.18
C ARG A 132 -7.68 -11.63 6.92
N SER A 133 -8.08 -10.37 6.86
CA SER A 133 -9.48 -9.99 6.71
C SER A 133 -9.98 -10.08 5.27
N TYR A 134 -9.11 -9.75 4.31
CA TYR A 134 -9.54 -9.54 2.91
C TYR A 134 -8.63 -10.20 1.86
N GLY A 135 -7.49 -10.77 2.23
CA GLY A 135 -6.54 -11.34 1.30
C GLY A 135 -7.01 -12.65 0.67
N ASN A 136 -6.65 -12.87 -0.59
CA ASN A 136 -6.91 -14.11 -1.31
C ASN A 136 -5.64 -14.91 -1.60
N LEU A 137 -4.48 -14.23 -1.70
CA LEU A 137 -3.22 -14.90 -2.00
C LEU A 137 -2.44 -15.29 -0.72
N PRO A 138 -1.56 -16.30 -0.79
CA PRO A 138 -0.69 -16.65 0.34
C PRO A 138 0.18 -15.48 0.79
N TRP A 139 0.29 -15.25 2.10
CA TRP A 139 1.13 -14.18 2.69
C TRP A 139 2.56 -14.16 2.13
N VAL A 140 3.16 -15.35 1.99
CA VAL A 140 4.51 -15.50 1.46
C VAL A 140 4.65 -14.92 0.06
N ASP A 141 3.63 -15.02 -0.79
CA ASP A 141 3.66 -14.49 -2.16
C ASP A 141 3.58 -12.97 -2.19
N LEU A 142 2.96 -12.36 -1.17
CA LEU A 142 2.85 -10.90 -1.03
C LEU A 142 4.12 -10.27 -0.44
N VAL A 143 4.81 -10.98 0.46
CA VAL A 143 6.04 -10.48 1.13
C VAL A 143 7.30 -10.79 0.34
N SER A 144 7.36 -11.94 -0.34
CA SER A 144 8.56 -12.38 -1.09
C SER A 144 9.11 -11.37 -2.10
N PRO A 145 8.29 -10.57 -2.83
CA PRO A 145 8.81 -9.54 -3.72
C PRO A 145 9.70 -8.52 -2.99
N ALA A 146 9.25 -8.02 -1.83
CA ALA A 146 10.03 -7.08 -1.03
C ALA A 146 11.31 -7.72 -0.48
N VAL A 147 11.25 -8.98 -0.05
CA VAL A 147 12.45 -9.73 0.41
C VAL A 147 13.50 -9.82 -0.70
N ARG A 148 13.09 -10.14 -1.94
CA ARG A 148 14.00 -10.17 -3.09
C ARG A 148 14.58 -8.79 -3.39
N LEU A 149 13.75 -7.75 -3.42
CA LEU A 149 14.21 -6.37 -3.63
C LEU A 149 15.24 -5.93 -2.58
N ALA A 150 15.04 -6.31 -1.32
CA ALA A 150 15.96 -5.99 -0.23
C ALA A 150 17.27 -6.81 -0.31
N LYS A 151 17.19 -8.08 -0.72
CA LYS A 151 18.33 -8.99 -0.78
C LYS A 151 19.21 -8.74 -2.01
N ASP A 152 18.59 -8.61 -3.17
CA ASP A 152 19.25 -8.55 -4.46
C ASP A 152 19.52 -7.09 -4.89
N GLY A 153 18.88 -6.13 -4.20
CA GLY A 153 18.95 -4.71 -4.50
C GLY A 153 18.00 -4.30 -5.62
N HIS A 154 17.90 -2.99 -5.83
CA HIS A 154 17.17 -2.40 -6.95
C HIS A 154 17.83 -1.08 -7.38
N PRO A 155 17.59 -0.60 -8.61
CA PRO A 155 18.07 0.71 -9.05
C PRO A 155 17.50 1.83 -8.17
N ILE A 156 18.34 2.82 -7.82
CA ILE A 156 17.92 4.02 -7.11
C ILE A 156 17.35 5.03 -8.11
N SER A 157 16.15 5.53 -7.85
CA SER A 157 15.53 6.52 -8.72
C SER A 157 16.19 7.91 -8.58
N PRO A 158 16.12 8.78 -9.61
CA PRO A 158 16.61 10.16 -9.50
C PRO A 158 15.98 10.98 -8.37
N TYR A 159 14.77 10.61 -7.92
CA TYR A 159 14.12 11.25 -6.78
C TYR A 159 14.77 10.85 -5.45
N GLN A 160 15.13 9.57 -5.29
CA GLN A 160 15.78 9.07 -4.08
C GLN A 160 17.25 9.44 -3.95
N HIS A 161 17.90 9.79 -5.06
CA HIS A 161 19.29 10.25 -5.06
C HIS A 161 19.46 11.66 -4.45
N ARG A 162 18.40 12.46 -4.40
CA ARG A 162 18.46 13.85 -3.93
C ARG A 162 18.38 13.92 -2.41
#